data_AF-A0A535ZLA3-F1
#
_entry.id   AF-A0A535ZLA3-F1
#
_cell.length_a   1.000
_cell.length_b   1.000
_cell.length_c   1.000
_cell.angle_alpha   90.00
_cell.angle_beta   90.00
_cell.angle_gamma   90.00
#
_symmetry.space_group_name_H-M   'P 1'
#
loop_
_entity.id
_entity.type
_entity.pdbx_description
1 polymer ?
#
loop_
_entity_poly.entity_id
_entity_poly.type
_entity_poly.pdbx_seq_one_letter_code
_entity_poly.pdbx_strand_id
1 'polypeptide(L)'
;PSMPVFVIEDKTHGNRTYSTLNEGLGKVLRFGAFGPEVIERLRWMQEVLGPALGRAIRALGGIDVRAIISQALQMGDECHNRNKAATSLFVRQVGAALVETGTSREETASVLRFIAGNDHFHLNPSMAAAKAITLAGAHVPRSSVVVTMARNGVDFGIRVSGLGDRWFVGPAQYIQGLYFAGFGPDDANADIGDSAITETSGVGAFAMAGAPAIVQFIGGSPADALRYTREMYDITVASNPLFGIPSLDFRGVPTGIDVRQVCRLNMLPVINTGIAHRLPGVGQVGAGVVYPPMECFEKALAALKEDTYHE
;
A
#
# COMPACT_ATOMS: atom_id res chain seq x y z
N PRO A 1 13.74 -1.15 -20.46
CA PRO A 1 12.90 -1.52 -19.30
C PRO A 1 12.65 -3.04 -19.28
N SER A 2 12.99 -3.76 -18.21
CA SER A 2 12.89 -5.23 -18.16
C SER A 2 12.27 -5.81 -16.89
N MET A 3 11.97 -5.00 -15.87
CA MET A 3 11.34 -5.50 -14.64
C MET A 3 9.91 -5.96 -14.92
N PRO A 4 9.51 -7.15 -14.45
CA PRO A 4 8.12 -7.57 -14.54
C PRO A 4 7.24 -6.68 -13.66
N VAL A 5 6.00 -6.50 -14.09
CA VAL A 5 4.98 -5.76 -13.35
C VAL A 5 3.69 -6.57 -13.28
N PHE A 6 2.98 -6.43 -12.17
CA PHE A 6 1.56 -6.73 -12.14
C PHE A 6 0.80 -5.66 -12.93
N VAL A 7 -0.20 -6.09 -13.68
CA VAL A 7 -1.15 -5.21 -14.37
C VAL A 7 -2.50 -5.43 -13.73
N ILE A 8 -3.08 -4.39 -13.15
CA ILE A 8 -4.42 -4.42 -12.57
C ILE A 8 -5.33 -3.56 -13.45
N GLU A 9 -6.43 -4.16 -13.90
CA GLU A 9 -7.42 -3.49 -14.73
C GLU A 9 -8.71 -3.31 -13.93
N ASP A 10 -9.14 -2.07 -13.82
CA ASP A 10 -10.50 -1.76 -13.37
C ASP A 10 -11.44 -1.95 -14.56
N LYS A 11 -12.15 -3.08 -14.57
CA LYS A 11 -13.11 -3.43 -15.63
C LYS A 11 -14.31 -2.48 -15.71
N THR A 12 -14.56 -1.68 -14.68
CA THR A 12 -15.70 -0.75 -14.62
C THR A 12 -15.37 0.56 -15.33
N HIS A 13 -14.18 1.11 -15.07
CA HIS A 13 -13.77 2.43 -15.58
C HIS A 13 -12.70 2.36 -16.68
N GLY A 14 -12.15 1.17 -16.96
CA GLY A 14 -11.14 0.95 -18.02
C GLY A 14 -9.72 1.35 -17.65
N ASN A 15 -9.47 1.77 -16.40
CA ASN A 15 -8.15 2.19 -15.95
C ASN A 15 -7.22 0.99 -15.74
N ARG A 16 -5.93 1.16 -16.07
CA ARG A 16 -4.88 0.20 -15.77
C ARG A 16 -3.83 0.79 -14.83
N THR A 17 -3.47 0.02 -13.82
CA THR A 17 -2.42 0.36 -12.86
C THR A 17 -1.37 -0.73 -12.82
N TYR A 18 -0.18 -0.35 -12.35
CA TYR A 18 1.00 -1.19 -12.42
C TYR A 18 1.76 -1.13 -11.11
N SER A 19 2.35 -2.26 -10.73
CA SER A 19 3.33 -2.33 -9.64
C SER A 19 4.39 -3.35 -10.02
N THR A 20 5.63 -3.14 -9.60
CA THR A 20 6.67 -4.19 -9.66
C THR A 20 6.28 -5.40 -8.81
N LEU A 21 7.04 -6.48 -8.91
CA LEU A 21 6.90 -7.64 -8.01
C LEU A 21 7.69 -7.39 -6.71
N ASN A 22 7.23 -7.96 -5.60
CA ASN A 22 7.94 -7.82 -4.33
C ASN A 22 9.20 -8.69 -4.30
N GLU A 23 10.36 -8.09 -4.05
CA GLU A 23 11.68 -8.75 -4.05
C GLU A 23 11.97 -9.62 -2.82
N GLY A 24 11.11 -9.54 -1.79
CA GLY A 24 11.30 -10.17 -0.50
C GLY A 24 11.73 -9.20 0.61
N LEU A 25 12.26 -9.80 1.68
CA LEU A 25 12.79 -9.11 2.85
C LEU A 25 14.33 -9.07 2.81
N GLY A 26 14.94 -8.26 3.68
CA GLY A 26 16.39 -8.09 3.76
C GLY A 26 16.94 -7.11 2.73
N LYS A 27 18.10 -7.43 2.15
CA LYS A 27 18.74 -6.61 1.11
C LYS A 27 17.96 -6.73 -0.21
N VAL A 28 17.34 -5.63 -0.62
CA VAL A 28 16.51 -5.53 -1.83
C VAL A 28 16.68 -4.15 -2.48
N LEU A 29 16.40 -4.05 -3.78
CA LEU A 29 16.58 -2.83 -4.56
C LEU A 29 15.67 -1.71 -4.08
N ARG A 30 14.43 -2.02 -3.64
CA ARG A 30 13.52 -1.00 -3.08
C ARG A 30 14.06 -0.26 -1.84
N PHE A 31 15.10 -0.78 -1.19
CA PHE A 31 15.83 -0.09 -0.13
C PHE A 31 17.25 0.36 -0.54
N GLY A 32 17.56 0.36 -1.83
CA GLY A 32 18.84 0.83 -2.38
C GLY A 32 19.95 -0.21 -2.40
N ALA A 33 19.68 -1.50 -2.15
CA ALA A 33 20.71 -2.54 -2.27
C ALA A 33 20.89 -2.96 -3.74
N PHE A 34 22.14 -3.11 -4.19
CA PHE A 34 22.45 -3.50 -5.58
C PHE A 34 23.64 -4.48 -5.68
N GLY A 35 23.92 -5.21 -4.61
CA GLY A 35 24.96 -6.24 -4.60
C GLY A 35 24.63 -7.44 -5.50
N PRO A 36 25.59 -8.35 -5.77
CA PRO A 36 25.41 -9.49 -6.68
C PRO A 36 24.16 -10.33 -6.38
N GLU A 37 23.89 -10.61 -5.10
CA GLU A 37 22.71 -11.36 -4.63
C GLU A 37 21.36 -10.68 -4.94
N VAL A 38 21.34 -9.35 -5.02
CA VAL A 38 20.15 -8.58 -5.40
C VAL A 38 19.97 -8.63 -6.92
N ILE A 39 21.06 -8.41 -7.67
CA ILE A 39 21.01 -8.43 -9.14
C ILE A 39 20.65 -9.82 -9.67
N GLU A 40 21.20 -10.88 -9.08
CA GLU A 40 20.85 -12.26 -9.43
C GLU A 40 19.38 -12.55 -9.17
N ARG A 41 18.85 -12.11 -8.01
CA ARG A 41 17.42 -12.24 -7.71
C ARG A 41 16.55 -11.47 -8.69
N LEU A 42 16.92 -10.24 -9.06
CA LEU A 42 16.18 -9.45 -10.04
C LEU A 42 16.18 -10.10 -11.43
N ARG A 43 17.29 -10.69 -11.86
CA ARG A 43 17.37 -11.47 -13.11
C ARG A 43 16.47 -12.70 -13.03
N TRP A 44 16.54 -13.46 -11.94
CA TRP A 44 15.64 -14.59 -11.71
C TRP A 44 14.18 -14.17 -11.69
N MET A 45 13.85 -13.02 -11.08
CA MET A 45 12.49 -12.49 -11.09
C MET A 45 12.02 -12.14 -12.50
N GLN A 46 12.91 -11.56 -13.32
CA GLN A 46 12.64 -11.23 -14.72
C GLN A 46 12.49 -12.49 -15.60
N GLU A 47 13.34 -13.49 -15.41
CA GLU A 47 13.47 -14.66 -16.31
C GLU A 47 12.57 -15.83 -15.90
N VAL A 48 12.23 -15.94 -14.61
CA VAL A 48 11.52 -17.09 -14.03
C VAL A 48 10.21 -16.66 -13.37
N LEU A 49 10.27 -15.85 -12.31
CA LEU A 49 9.08 -15.51 -11.51
C LEU A 49 7.99 -14.80 -12.34
N GLY A 50 8.37 -13.72 -13.02
CA GLY A 50 7.47 -12.90 -13.81
C GLY A 50 6.81 -13.70 -14.95
N PRO A 51 7.59 -14.40 -15.79
CA PRO A 51 7.03 -15.25 -16.85
C PRO A 51 6.13 -16.37 -16.32
N ALA A 52 6.51 -17.07 -15.25
CA ALA A 52 5.70 -18.15 -14.67
C ALA A 52 4.36 -17.63 -14.12
N LEU A 53 4.38 -16.55 -13.32
CA LEU A 53 3.15 -15.91 -12.84
C LEU A 53 2.32 -15.36 -13.99
N GLY A 54 2.96 -14.78 -15.00
CA GLY A 54 2.29 -14.28 -16.19
C GLY A 54 1.54 -15.37 -16.94
N ARG A 55 2.14 -16.56 -17.13
CA ARG A 55 1.46 -17.71 -17.76
C ARG A 55 0.27 -18.17 -16.92
N ALA A 56 0.47 -18.37 -15.62
CA ALA A 56 -0.58 -18.84 -14.71
C ALA A 56 -1.77 -17.87 -14.66
N ILE A 57 -1.53 -16.57 -14.45
CA ILE A 57 -2.61 -15.56 -14.38
C ILE A 57 -3.35 -15.44 -15.71
N ARG A 58 -2.65 -15.50 -16.85
CA ARG A 58 -3.30 -15.47 -18.17
C ARG A 58 -4.14 -16.71 -18.44
N ALA A 59 -3.68 -17.89 -18.03
CA ALA A 59 -4.46 -19.12 -18.15
C ALA A 59 -5.75 -19.10 -17.31
N LEU A 60 -5.74 -18.41 -16.17
CA LEU A 60 -6.93 -18.16 -15.34
C LEU A 60 -7.87 -17.10 -15.91
N GLY A 61 -7.47 -16.34 -16.94
CA GLY A 61 -8.23 -15.18 -17.43
C GLY A 61 -8.17 -13.95 -16.50
N GLY A 62 -7.21 -13.93 -15.57
CA GLY A 62 -7.07 -12.92 -14.52
C GLY A 62 -7.47 -13.44 -13.13
N ILE A 63 -7.20 -12.62 -12.12
CA ILE A 63 -7.55 -12.88 -10.71
C ILE A 63 -8.28 -11.68 -10.12
N ASP A 64 -9.25 -11.91 -9.24
CA ASP A 64 -9.96 -10.82 -8.54
C ASP A 64 -9.15 -10.39 -7.30
N VAL A 65 -8.28 -9.39 -7.50
CA VAL A 65 -7.45 -8.82 -6.43
C VAL A 65 -8.29 -8.13 -5.35
N ARG A 66 -9.43 -7.53 -5.73
CA ARG A 66 -10.35 -6.90 -4.77
C ARG A 66 -10.97 -7.95 -3.85
N ALA A 67 -11.34 -9.12 -4.36
CA ALA A 67 -11.83 -10.22 -3.56
C ALA A 67 -10.75 -10.78 -2.60
N ILE A 68 -9.48 -10.83 -3.03
CA ILE A 68 -8.37 -11.21 -2.15
C ILE A 68 -8.23 -10.22 -0.99
N ILE A 69 -8.19 -8.92 -1.28
CA ILE A 69 -8.08 -7.87 -0.24
C ILE A 69 -9.27 -7.94 0.72
N SER A 70 -10.49 -8.05 0.20
CA SER A 70 -11.71 -8.15 1.02
C SER A 70 -11.66 -9.32 2.01
N GLN A 71 -11.23 -10.51 1.55
CA GLN A 71 -11.06 -11.68 2.43
C GLN A 71 -9.90 -11.51 3.40
N ALA A 72 -8.78 -10.94 2.95
CA ALA A 72 -7.58 -10.73 3.78
C ALA A 72 -7.86 -9.81 4.98
N LEU A 73 -8.64 -8.74 4.78
CA LEU A 73 -9.06 -7.84 5.87
C LEU A 73 -9.87 -8.57 6.96
N GLN A 74 -10.60 -9.61 6.60
CA GLN A 74 -11.34 -10.46 7.54
C GLN A 74 -10.49 -11.56 8.17
N MET A 75 -9.24 -11.73 7.70
CA MET A 75 -8.27 -12.73 8.16
C MET A 75 -7.10 -12.11 8.92
N GLY A 76 -7.26 -10.86 9.39
CA GLY A 76 -6.28 -10.18 10.22
C GLY A 76 -5.14 -9.50 9.48
N ASP A 77 -5.25 -9.31 8.16
CA ASP A 77 -4.37 -8.42 7.40
C ASP A 77 -4.96 -7.02 7.33
N GLU A 78 -4.11 -6.02 7.15
CA GLU A 78 -4.52 -4.65 6.80
C GLU A 78 -4.04 -4.25 5.39
N CYS A 79 -3.29 -5.13 4.72
CA CYS A 79 -2.87 -4.99 3.32
C CYS A 79 -1.88 -3.85 3.01
N HIS A 80 -1.18 -3.33 4.03
CA HIS A 80 0.01 -2.48 3.87
C HIS A 80 1.25 -3.17 4.49
N ASN A 81 1.37 -3.27 5.81
CA ASN A 81 2.47 -3.98 6.47
C ASN A 81 2.23 -5.48 6.65
N ARG A 82 0.98 -5.88 6.91
CA ARG A 82 0.58 -7.27 7.13
C ARG A 82 -0.23 -7.78 5.95
N ASN A 83 0.38 -8.70 5.20
CA ASN A 83 -0.13 -9.27 3.95
C ASN A 83 -0.10 -10.82 3.96
N LYS A 84 -0.09 -11.45 5.14
CA LYS A 84 0.09 -12.91 5.26
C LYS A 84 -1.12 -13.67 4.69
N ALA A 85 -2.32 -13.24 5.05
CA ALA A 85 -3.55 -13.82 4.53
C ALA A 85 -3.68 -13.55 3.03
N ALA A 86 -3.45 -12.31 2.58
CA ALA A 86 -3.51 -11.92 1.18
C ALA A 86 -2.53 -12.72 0.30
N THR A 87 -1.29 -12.88 0.76
CA THR A 87 -0.27 -13.70 0.08
C THR A 87 -0.68 -15.17 0.02
N SER A 88 -1.22 -15.73 1.11
CA SER A 88 -1.72 -17.12 1.14
C SER A 88 -2.91 -17.33 0.19
N LEU A 89 -3.85 -16.39 0.17
CA LEU A 89 -5.02 -16.40 -0.72
C LEU A 89 -4.61 -16.28 -2.19
N PHE A 90 -3.60 -15.46 -2.49
CA PHE A 90 -3.02 -15.35 -3.82
C PHE A 90 -2.43 -16.67 -4.29
N VAL A 91 -1.57 -17.31 -3.49
CA VAL A 91 -0.99 -18.63 -3.79
C VAL A 91 -2.08 -19.67 -4.01
N ARG A 92 -3.14 -19.65 -3.18
CA ARG A 92 -4.30 -20.54 -3.37
C ARG A 92 -4.98 -20.36 -4.73
N GLN A 93 -5.05 -19.13 -5.24
CA GLN A 93 -5.65 -18.87 -6.57
C GLN A 93 -4.74 -19.29 -7.72
N VAL A 94 -3.43 -19.03 -7.63
CA VAL A 94 -2.50 -19.29 -8.75
C VAL A 94 -1.84 -20.66 -8.72
N GLY A 95 -1.93 -21.40 -7.61
CA GLY A 95 -1.15 -22.62 -7.38
C GLY A 95 -1.38 -23.73 -8.42
N ALA A 96 -2.63 -24.05 -8.72
CA ALA A 96 -2.95 -25.07 -9.74
C ALA A 96 -2.48 -24.63 -11.13
N ALA A 97 -2.76 -23.38 -11.51
CA ALA A 97 -2.35 -22.83 -12.80
C ALA A 97 -0.81 -22.78 -12.94
N LEU A 98 -0.06 -22.54 -11.86
CA LEU A 98 1.40 -22.63 -11.86
C LEU A 98 1.88 -24.05 -12.16
N VAL A 99 1.21 -25.09 -11.63
CA VAL A 99 1.52 -26.49 -11.93
C VAL A 99 1.20 -26.83 -13.38
N GLU A 100 0.05 -26.38 -13.88
CA GLU A 100 -0.43 -26.68 -15.24
C GLU A 100 0.35 -25.93 -16.33
N THR A 101 0.81 -24.71 -16.05
CA THR A 101 1.50 -23.84 -17.02
C THR A 101 3.01 -23.75 -16.81
N GLY A 102 3.53 -24.44 -15.79
CA GLY A 102 4.95 -24.53 -15.49
C GLY A 102 5.71 -25.25 -16.60
N THR A 103 6.91 -24.76 -16.89
CA THR A 103 7.84 -25.38 -17.86
C THR A 103 8.68 -26.48 -17.23
N SER A 104 8.78 -26.50 -15.89
CA SER A 104 9.42 -27.57 -15.13
C SER A 104 8.89 -27.61 -13.69
N ARG A 105 9.14 -28.74 -13.01
CA ARG A 105 8.87 -28.89 -11.58
C ARG A 105 9.66 -27.89 -10.75
N GLU A 106 10.91 -27.61 -11.14
CA GLU A 106 11.79 -26.70 -10.39
C GLU A 106 11.38 -25.23 -10.54
N GLU A 107 10.95 -24.80 -11.74
CA GLU A 107 10.37 -23.47 -11.93
C GLU A 107 9.15 -23.27 -11.00
N THR A 108 8.20 -24.19 -11.04
CA THR A 108 6.98 -24.11 -10.22
C THR A 108 7.32 -24.08 -8.73
N ALA A 109 8.20 -24.99 -8.29
CA ALA A 109 8.57 -25.10 -6.89
C ALA A 109 9.35 -23.87 -6.40
N SER A 110 10.26 -23.32 -7.21
CA SER A 110 11.03 -22.11 -6.86
C SER A 110 10.13 -20.88 -6.73
N VAL A 111 9.14 -20.71 -7.61
CA VAL A 111 8.14 -19.64 -7.52
C VAL A 111 7.30 -19.76 -6.25
N LEU A 112 6.77 -20.95 -5.96
CA LEU A 112 5.96 -21.17 -4.77
C LEU A 112 6.77 -20.96 -3.48
N ARG A 113 8.02 -21.45 -3.43
CA ARG A 113 8.93 -21.21 -2.30
C ARG A 113 9.24 -19.73 -2.10
N PHE A 114 9.46 -18.99 -3.19
CA PHE A 114 9.73 -17.55 -3.14
C PHE A 114 8.56 -16.77 -2.53
N ILE A 115 7.33 -17.06 -2.99
CA ILE A 115 6.13 -16.40 -2.45
C ILE A 115 5.88 -16.81 -1.00
N ALA A 116 6.02 -18.10 -0.67
CA ALA A 116 5.82 -18.60 0.70
C ALA A 116 6.86 -18.04 1.69
N GLY A 117 8.09 -17.77 1.24
CA GLY A 117 9.12 -17.10 2.04
C GLY A 117 8.96 -15.58 2.14
N ASN A 118 7.95 -15.01 1.48
CA ASN A 118 7.71 -13.58 1.41
C ASN A 118 6.26 -13.25 1.78
N ASP A 119 5.98 -13.18 3.08
CA ASP A 119 4.69 -12.74 3.62
C ASP A 119 4.23 -11.36 3.13
N HIS A 120 5.14 -10.56 2.56
CA HIS A 120 4.90 -9.23 2.04
C HIS A 120 4.59 -9.23 0.52
N PHE A 121 4.54 -10.40 -0.14
CA PHE A 121 4.43 -10.50 -1.59
C PHE A 121 3.20 -9.78 -2.16
N HIS A 122 2.06 -9.87 -1.48
CA HIS A 122 0.81 -9.26 -1.94
C HIS A 122 0.74 -7.73 -1.75
N LEU A 123 1.67 -7.07 -1.06
CA LEU A 123 1.63 -5.60 -0.95
C LEU A 123 1.59 -4.93 -2.32
N ASN A 124 2.40 -5.41 -3.27
CA ASN A 124 2.48 -4.81 -4.59
C ASN A 124 1.13 -4.88 -5.34
N PRO A 125 0.47 -6.05 -5.46
CA PRO A 125 -0.92 -6.12 -5.90
C PRO A 125 -1.89 -5.23 -5.11
N SER A 126 -1.78 -5.18 -3.77
CA SER A 126 -2.61 -4.31 -2.93
C SER A 126 -2.44 -2.83 -3.31
N MET A 127 -1.22 -2.35 -3.52
CA MET A 127 -0.94 -0.96 -3.94
C MET A 127 -1.50 -0.65 -5.33
N ALA A 128 -1.31 -1.54 -6.30
CA ALA A 128 -1.86 -1.34 -7.64
C ALA A 128 -3.40 -1.33 -7.63
N ALA A 129 -4.03 -2.18 -6.82
CA ALA A 129 -5.49 -2.22 -6.66
C ALA A 129 -6.00 -0.96 -5.95
N ALA A 130 -5.33 -0.54 -4.87
CA ALA A 130 -5.61 0.72 -4.19
C ALA A 130 -5.51 1.91 -5.14
N LYS A 131 -4.48 1.95 -6.00
CA LYS A 131 -4.35 2.98 -7.03
C LYS A 131 -5.49 2.95 -8.04
N ALA A 132 -5.94 1.77 -8.46
CA ALA A 132 -7.07 1.65 -9.39
C ALA A 132 -8.37 2.18 -8.76
N ILE A 133 -8.60 1.84 -7.48
CA ILE A 133 -9.73 2.34 -6.69
C ILE A 133 -9.71 3.87 -6.59
N THR A 134 -8.56 4.47 -6.24
CA THR A 134 -8.50 5.93 -6.08
C THR A 134 -8.55 6.69 -7.40
N LEU A 135 -8.08 6.09 -8.51
CA LEU A 135 -8.24 6.66 -9.85
C LEU A 135 -9.70 6.70 -10.30
N ALA A 136 -10.51 5.69 -9.93
CA ALA A 136 -11.94 5.71 -10.23
C ALA A 136 -12.68 6.89 -9.57
N GLY A 137 -12.14 7.41 -8.46
CA GLY A 137 -12.65 8.60 -7.77
C GLY A 137 -11.91 9.91 -8.11
N ALA A 138 -10.97 9.89 -9.06
CA ALA A 138 -10.20 11.06 -9.47
C ALA A 138 -10.93 11.90 -10.53
N HIS A 139 -10.50 13.16 -10.69
CA HIS A 139 -11.04 14.10 -11.69
C HIS A 139 -12.55 14.40 -11.53
N VAL A 140 -13.06 14.35 -10.30
CA VAL A 140 -14.44 14.77 -9.99
C VAL A 140 -14.41 16.27 -9.69
N PRO A 141 -15.05 17.13 -10.50
CA PRO A 141 -15.02 18.58 -10.31
C PRO A 141 -15.44 18.99 -8.90
N ARG A 142 -14.67 19.91 -8.29
CA ARG A 142 -14.90 20.44 -6.94
C ARG A 142 -14.82 19.41 -5.80
N SER A 143 -14.40 18.18 -6.07
CA SER A 143 -14.20 17.17 -5.03
C SER A 143 -12.95 17.48 -4.19
N SER A 144 -13.11 17.50 -2.87
CA SER A 144 -12.01 17.69 -1.91
C SER A 144 -11.37 16.38 -1.44
N VAL A 145 -11.70 15.26 -2.10
CA VAL A 145 -11.19 13.94 -1.75
C VAL A 145 -9.75 13.75 -2.22
N VAL A 146 -8.86 13.34 -1.32
CA VAL A 146 -7.50 12.92 -1.65
C VAL A 146 -7.53 11.62 -2.45
N VAL A 147 -6.85 11.59 -3.59
CA VAL A 147 -6.77 10.43 -4.50
C VAL A 147 -5.35 9.88 -4.66
N THR A 148 -4.36 10.55 -4.09
CA THR A 148 -3.00 10.02 -3.98
C THR A 148 -2.35 10.59 -2.73
N MET A 149 -1.72 9.73 -1.95
CA MET A 149 -0.67 10.06 -0.99
C MET A 149 0.58 9.27 -1.38
N ALA A 150 1.73 9.93 -1.48
CA ALA A 150 3.00 9.31 -1.84
C ALA A 150 4.16 10.11 -1.25
N ARG A 151 5.33 9.48 -1.13
CA ARG A 151 6.52 10.11 -0.57
C ARG A 151 7.80 9.53 -1.15
N ASN A 152 8.85 10.32 -1.20
CA ASN A 152 10.11 9.95 -1.88
C ASN A 152 11.32 9.90 -0.93
N GLY A 153 11.11 9.97 0.39
CA GLY A 153 12.18 10.05 1.39
C GLY A 153 12.69 11.46 1.67
N VAL A 154 12.16 12.48 0.98
CA VAL A 154 12.46 13.90 1.16
C VAL A 154 11.15 14.69 1.28
N ASP A 155 10.26 14.50 0.33
CA ASP A 155 8.94 15.12 0.24
C ASP A 155 7.82 14.09 0.42
N PHE A 156 6.74 14.55 1.03
CA PHE A 156 5.43 13.93 1.00
C PHE A 156 4.53 14.75 0.08
N GLY A 157 3.77 14.09 -0.79
CA GLY A 157 2.85 14.74 -1.72
C GLY A 157 1.44 14.15 -1.65
N ILE A 158 0.45 15.01 -1.84
CA ILE A 158 -0.94 14.60 -2.10
C ILE A 158 -1.47 15.12 -3.43
N ARG A 159 -2.43 14.40 -4.01
CA ARG A 159 -3.30 14.89 -5.09
C ARG A 159 -4.75 14.78 -4.67
N VAL A 160 -5.56 15.74 -5.11
CA VAL A 160 -6.97 15.89 -4.74
C VAL A 160 -7.83 15.83 -6.00
N SER A 161 -8.94 15.09 -5.95
CA SER A 161 -9.76 14.74 -7.11
C SER A 161 -10.19 15.96 -7.94
N GLY A 162 -10.67 17.02 -7.29
CA GLY A 162 -11.11 18.25 -7.94
C GLY A 162 -10.00 19.16 -8.44
N LEU A 163 -8.72 18.85 -8.16
CA LEU A 163 -7.57 19.70 -8.49
C LEU A 163 -6.64 19.06 -9.54
N GLY A 164 -7.14 18.03 -10.24
CA GLY A 164 -6.45 17.36 -11.33
C GLY A 164 -5.14 16.70 -10.89
N ASP A 165 -4.08 16.91 -11.70
CA ASP A 165 -2.77 16.27 -11.48
C ASP A 165 -1.80 17.11 -10.62
N ARG A 166 -2.26 18.23 -10.07
CA ARG A 166 -1.42 19.10 -9.24
C ARG A 166 -1.03 18.40 -7.94
N TRP A 167 0.26 18.43 -7.63
CA TRP A 167 0.80 17.95 -6.36
C TRP A 167 0.85 19.07 -5.32
N PHE A 168 0.45 18.72 -4.10
CA PHE A 168 0.63 19.54 -2.91
C PHE A 168 1.64 18.85 -2.03
N VAL A 169 2.79 19.49 -1.84
CA VAL A 169 3.97 18.87 -1.26
C VAL A 169 4.38 19.55 0.04
N GLY A 170 5.00 18.77 0.92
CA GLY A 170 5.68 19.22 2.12
C GLY A 170 6.73 18.20 2.57
N PRO A 171 7.46 18.46 3.67
CA PRO A 171 8.57 17.59 4.07
C PRO A 171 8.06 16.21 4.50
N ALA A 172 8.69 15.15 3.98
CA ALA A 172 8.47 13.79 4.48
C ALA A 172 8.79 13.71 5.97
N GLN A 173 7.94 13.00 6.72
CA GLN A 173 8.03 12.93 8.17
C GLN A 173 8.82 11.68 8.61
N TYR A 174 9.33 11.71 9.84
CA TYR A 174 9.95 10.55 10.46
C TYR A 174 8.90 9.68 11.15
N ILE A 175 9.03 8.37 10.93
CA ILE A 175 8.10 7.36 11.44
C ILE A 175 8.38 7.10 12.92
N GLN A 176 7.31 7.07 13.72
CA GLN A 176 7.36 6.78 15.15
C GLN A 176 6.97 5.32 15.38
N GLY A 177 7.87 4.50 15.92
CA GLY A 177 7.59 3.09 16.12
C GLY A 177 8.72 2.29 16.73
N LEU A 178 8.68 0.98 16.50
CA LEU A 178 9.64 0.02 17.03
C LEU A 178 10.80 -0.15 16.06
N TYR A 179 12.02 -0.13 16.60
CA TYR A 179 13.25 -0.43 15.87
C TYR A 179 13.66 -1.88 16.09
N PHE A 180 14.27 -2.47 15.06
CA PHE A 180 14.88 -3.78 15.19
C PHE A 180 16.14 -3.71 16.06
N ALA A 181 16.51 -4.85 16.65
CA ALA A 181 17.69 -4.92 17.52
C ALA A 181 18.94 -4.39 16.81
N GLY A 182 19.63 -3.43 17.45
CA GLY A 182 20.84 -2.79 16.92
C GLY A 182 20.61 -1.50 16.13
N PHE A 183 19.35 -1.07 15.93
CA PHE A 183 19.02 0.20 15.27
C PHE A 183 18.26 1.16 16.19
N GLY A 184 18.29 2.43 15.87
CA GLY A 184 17.53 3.48 16.55
C GLY A 184 17.13 4.65 15.65
N PRO A 185 16.55 5.71 16.22
CA PRO A 185 16.08 6.88 15.47
C PRO A 185 17.10 7.52 14.54
N ASP A 186 18.37 7.56 14.93
CA ASP A 186 19.46 8.17 14.14
C ASP A 186 19.81 7.39 12.86
N ASP A 187 19.31 6.17 12.73
CA ASP A 187 19.49 5.31 11.57
C ASP A 187 18.36 5.48 10.55
N ALA A 188 17.25 6.13 10.92
CA ALA A 188 16.05 6.21 10.11
C ALA A 188 16.17 7.21 8.96
N ASN A 189 15.62 6.83 7.80
CA ASN A 189 15.26 7.77 6.74
C ASN A 189 13.88 8.37 7.00
N ALA A 190 13.61 9.54 6.44
CA ALA A 190 12.23 10.04 6.36
C ALA A 190 11.36 9.11 5.48
N ASP A 191 10.04 9.19 5.66
CA ASP A 191 9.09 8.29 5.03
C ASP A 191 9.20 8.26 3.50
N ILE A 192 9.15 7.05 2.92
CA ILE A 192 9.48 6.78 1.52
C ILE A 192 8.58 5.68 0.93
N GLY A 193 8.16 5.89 -0.32
CA GLY A 193 7.44 4.95 -1.16
C GLY A 193 6.05 5.45 -1.59
N ASP A 194 5.39 4.67 -2.44
CA ASP A 194 4.01 4.94 -2.87
C ASP A 194 2.97 4.18 -2.05
N SER A 195 3.40 3.39 -1.06
CA SER A 195 2.53 2.50 -0.29
C SER A 195 1.43 3.20 0.54
N ALA A 196 1.56 4.50 0.81
CA ALA A 196 0.50 5.34 1.38
C ALA A 196 -0.76 5.43 0.48
N ILE A 197 -0.69 4.95 -0.77
CA ILE A 197 -1.86 4.74 -1.62
C ILE A 197 -2.84 3.74 -1.00
N THR A 198 -2.36 2.81 -0.18
CA THR A 198 -3.20 1.83 0.52
C THR A 198 -4.14 2.54 1.51
N GLU A 199 -3.62 3.41 2.38
CA GLU A 199 -4.42 4.28 3.25
C GLU A 199 -5.31 5.25 2.48
N THR A 200 -4.82 5.77 1.36
CA THR A 200 -5.64 6.63 0.48
C THR A 200 -6.90 5.91 0.00
N SER A 201 -6.84 4.59 -0.21
CA SER A 201 -7.97 3.75 -0.60
C SER A 201 -8.82 3.24 0.59
N GLY A 202 -8.39 3.51 1.83
CA GLY A 202 -9.06 3.09 3.05
C GLY A 202 -8.54 1.78 3.68
N VAL A 203 -7.56 1.10 3.09
CA VAL A 203 -6.90 -0.04 3.75
C VAL A 203 -5.65 0.44 4.49
N GLY A 204 -4.73 -0.44 4.87
CA GLY A 204 -3.56 -0.06 5.63
C GLY A 204 -3.94 0.35 7.06
N ALA A 205 -3.39 1.47 7.53
CA ALA A 205 -3.70 2.00 8.88
C ALA A 205 -5.20 2.24 9.13
N PHE A 206 -5.95 2.55 8.07
CA PHE A 206 -7.38 2.79 8.14
C PHE A 206 -8.16 1.50 8.48
N ALA A 207 -7.60 0.32 8.19
CA ALA A 207 -8.19 -0.98 8.48
C ALA A 207 -7.57 -1.71 9.68
N MET A 208 -6.70 -1.05 10.46
CA MET A 208 -5.98 -1.68 11.57
C MET A 208 -6.87 -2.29 12.66
N ALA A 209 -8.09 -1.79 12.86
CA ALA A 209 -9.07 -2.42 13.73
C ALA A 209 -9.30 -3.92 13.39
N GLY A 210 -9.19 -4.30 12.11
CA GLY A 210 -9.30 -5.68 11.64
C GLY A 210 -8.01 -6.50 11.77
N ALA A 211 -6.87 -5.85 12.03
CA ALA A 211 -5.55 -6.45 12.04
C ALA A 211 -4.78 -6.21 13.35
N PRO A 212 -5.36 -6.50 14.54
CA PRO A 212 -4.77 -6.11 15.83
C PRO A 212 -3.36 -6.67 16.08
N ALA A 213 -2.99 -7.78 15.44
CA ALA A 213 -1.66 -8.36 15.57
C ALA A 213 -0.54 -7.47 14.98
N ILE A 214 -0.86 -6.49 14.13
CA ILE A 214 0.13 -5.59 13.53
C ILE A 214 0.84 -4.70 14.56
N VAL A 215 0.19 -4.42 15.69
CA VAL A 215 0.73 -3.54 16.74
C VAL A 215 1.98 -4.13 17.42
N GLN A 216 2.17 -5.46 17.34
CA GLN A 216 3.42 -6.09 17.78
C GLN A 216 4.61 -5.73 16.88
N PHE A 217 4.35 -5.34 15.63
CA PHE A 217 5.36 -4.97 14.65
C PHE A 217 5.58 -3.46 14.57
N ILE A 218 4.49 -2.68 14.59
CA ILE A 218 4.56 -1.21 14.45
C ILE A 218 4.57 -0.45 15.78
N GLY A 219 4.39 -1.16 16.90
CA GLY A 219 4.20 -0.56 18.23
C GLY A 219 2.75 -0.19 18.54
N GLY A 220 2.48 0.06 19.82
CA GLY A 220 1.15 0.35 20.34
C GLY A 220 0.39 -0.88 20.82
N SER A 221 -0.93 -0.77 20.88
CA SER A 221 -1.86 -1.75 21.43
C SER A 221 -3.05 -2.01 20.50
N PRO A 222 -3.78 -3.13 20.66
CA PRO A 222 -5.02 -3.37 19.90
C PRO A 222 -6.06 -2.24 20.08
N ALA A 223 -6.04 -1.54 21.23
CA ALA A 223 -6.89 -0.38 21.46
C ALA A 223 -6.48 0.83 20.58
N ASP A 224 -5.18 1.02 20.35
CA ASP A 224 -4.68 2.04 19.41
C ASP A 224 -5.12 1.74 17.99
N ALA A 225 -5.05 0.47 17.56
CA ALA A 225 -5.52 0.04 16.25
C ALA A 225 -7.03 0.34 16.02
N LEU A 226 -7.87 0.07 17.03
CA LEU A 226 -9.28 0.44 17.01
C LEU A 226 -9.49 1.96 16.97
N ARG A 227 -8.71 2.71 17.75
CA ARG A 227 -8.79 4.18 17.81
C ARG A 227 -8.44 4.78 16.45
N TYR A 228 -7.32 4.39 15.84
CA TYR A 228 -6.89 4.89 14.54
C TYR A 228 -7.96 4.71 13.47
N THR A 229 -8.51 3.50 13.31
CA THR A 229 -9.61 3.27 12.35
C THR A 229 -10.83 4.16 12.65
N ARG A 230 -11.19 4.34 13.93
CA ARG A 230 -12.34 5.18 14.31
C ARG A 230 -12.14 6.65 13.96
N GLU A 231 -10.99 7.20 14.30
CA GLU A 231 -10.61 8.58 13.95
C GLU A 231 -10.67 8.80 12.42
N MET A 232 -10.24 7.83 11.62
CA MET A 232 -10.29 7.98 10.16
C MET A 232 -11.71 8.12 9.59
N TYR A 233 -12.76 7.69 10.30
CA TYR A 233 -14.14 7.98 9.88
C TYR A 233 -14.50 9.46 9.98
N ASP A 234 -13.86 10.25 10.85
CA ASP A 234 -14.21 11.67 11.02
C ASP A 234 -13.61 12.56 9.91
N ILE A 235 -12.58 12.07 9.20
CA ILE A 235 -11.95 12.77 8.07
C ILE A 235 -12.23 12.12 6.71
N THR A 236 -13.08 11.10 6.65
CA THR A 236 -13.47 10.46 5.39
C THR A 236 -14.93 10.71 5.03
N VAL A 237 -15.24 10.73 3.74
CA VAL A 237 -16.59 11.05 3.25
C VAL A 237 -17.55 9.87 3.29
N ALA A 238 -17.04 8.63 3.36
CA ALA A 238 -17.85 7.41 3.32
C ALA A 238 -17.15 6.23 3.99
N SER A 239 -17.88 5.11 4.10
CA SER A 239 -17.30 3.79 4.37
C SER A 239 -17.51 2.86 3.18
N ASN A 240 -16.49 2.08 2.81
CA ASN A 240 -16.57 1.13 1.69
C ASN A 240 -17.05 -0.26 2.16
N PRO A 241 -18.29 -0.67 1.84
CA PRO A 241 -18.86 -1.92 2.34
C PRO A 241 -18.20 -3.18 1.74
N LEU A 242 -17.43 -3.07 0.66
CA LEU A 242 -16.69 -4.21 0.09
C LEU A 242 -15.53 -4.66 0.98
N PHE A 243 -15.05 -3.77 1.84
CA PHE A 243 -13.93 -3.98 2.75
C PHE A 243 -14.44 -3.85 4.19
N GLY A 244 -15.16 -4.86 4.65
CA GLY A 244 -15.71 -4.90 6.01
C GLY A 244 -14.68 -5.25 7.07
N ILE A 245 -14.78 -4.62 8.23
CA ILE A 245 -13.90 -4.86 9.39
C ILE A 245 -14.67 -5.66 10.46
N PRO A 246 -14.34 -6.95 10.70
CA PRO A 246 -15.13 -7.80 11.61
C PRO A 246 -15.25 -7.27 13.04
N SER A 247 -14.19 -6.65 13.57
CA SER A 247 -14.17 -6.09 14.94
C SER A 247 -15.02 -4.83 15.12
N LEU A 248 -15.55 -4.28 14.02
CA LEU A 248 -16.46 -3.13 14.00
C LEU A 248 -17.81 -3.53 13.37
N ASP A 249 -18.29 -4.74 13.67
CA ASP A 249 -19.55 -5.29 13.14
C ASP A 249 -19.64 -5.25 11.62
N PHE A 250 -18.52 -5.54 10.94
CA PHE A 250 -18.37 -5.49 9.49
C PHE A 250 -18.61 -4.12 8.86
N ARG A 251 -18.53 -3.02 9.64
CA ARG A 251 -18.48 -1.68 9.08
C ARG A 251 -17.37 -1.60 8.03
N GLY A 252 -17.69 -1.02 6.88
CA GLY A 252 -16.73 -0.80 5.79
C GLY A 252 -15.57 0.11 6.23
N VAL A 253 -14.39 -0.07 5.66
CA VAL A 253 -13.24 0.80 5.93
C VAL A 253 -13.56 2.29 5.65
N PRO A 254 -13.01 3.24 6.43
CA PRO A 254 -13.14 4.67 6.12
C PRO A 254 -12.54 4.97 4.75
N THR A 255 -13.23 5.73 3.90
CA THR A 255 -12.85 5.92 2.48
C THR A 255 -13.09 7.34 2.00
N GLY A 256 -12.10 7.86 1.26
CA GLY A 256 -12.14 9.20 0.66
C GLY A 256 -11.82 10.29 1.68
N ILE A 257 -10.52 10.49 1.93
CA ILE A 257 -10.01 11.50 2.87
C ILE A 257 -10.42 12.89 2.36
N ASP A 258 -11.19 13.63 3.14
CA ASP A 258 -11.64 14.98 2.81
C ASP A 258 -10.68 16.03 3.37
N VAL A 259 -9.99 16.74 2.48
CA VAL A 259 -9.07 17.84 2.85
C VAL A 259 -9.74 18.85 3.77
N ARG A 260 -11.04 19.14 3.58
CA ARG A 260 -11.78 20.10 4.41
C ARG A 260 -11.90 19.60 5.85
N GLN A 261 -12.18 18.31 6.03
CA GLN A 261 -12.30 17.71 7.37
C GLN A 261 -10.95 17.64 8.06
N VAL A 262 -9.90 17.26 7.32
CA VAL A 262 -8.51 17.24 7.84
C VAL A 262 -8.13 18.60 8.40
N CYS A 263 -8.32 19.68 7.64
CA CYS A 263 -8.01 21.03 8.10
C CYS A 263 -8.97 21.52 9.21
N ARG A 264 -10.28 21.25 9.10
CA ARG A 264 -11.28 21.69 10.08
C ARG A 264 -11.07 21.07 11.46
N LEU A 265 -10.74 19.78 11.50
CA LEU A 265 -10.54 19.03 12.75
C LEU A 265 -9.10 19.08 13.24
N ASN A 266 -8.17 19.63 12.44
CA ASN A 266 -6.74 19.55 12.67
C ASN A 266 -6.29 18.10 12.92
N MET A 267 -6.79 17.17 12.10
CA MET A 267 -6.56 15.73 12.25
C MET A 267 -6.05 15.13 10.94
N LEU A 268 -4.84 14.58 10.99
CA LEU A 268 -4.14 14.04 9.83
C LEU A 268 -4.49 12.56 9.61
N PRO A 269 -4.49 12.08 8.36
CA PRO A 269 -4.64 10.66 8.10
C PRO A 269 -3.44 9.89 8.66
N VAL A 270 -3.72 8.80 9.36
CA VAL A 270 -2.72 7.91 9.94
C VAL A 270 -2.19 6.95 8.87
N ILE A 271 -0.88 6.71 8.85
CA ILE A 271 -0.21 5.75 7.95
C ILE A 271 0.63 4.82 8.80
N ASN A 272 0.54 3.51 8.58
CA ASN A 272 1.45 2.54 9.17
C ASN A 272 2.45 2.13 8.09
N THR A 273 3.75 2.13 8.39
CA THR A 273 4.78 1.92 7.35
C THR A 273 6.07 1.36 7.95
N GLY A 274 6.92 0.79 7.11
CA GLY A 274 8.26 0.37 7.49
C GLY A 274 9.21 1.55 7.64
N ILE A 275 10.13 1.46 8.62
CA ILE A 275 11.23 2.40 8.79
C ILE A 275 12.38 1.91 7.91
N ALA A 276 12.72 2.66 6.87
CA ALA A 276 13.90 2.41 6.06
C ALA A 276 15.13 3.04 6.70
N HIS A 277 16.29 2.41 6.54
CA HIS A 277 17.56 2.98 6.95
C HIS A 277 17.98 4.15 6.05
N ARG A 278 18.63 5.17 6.61
CA ARG A 278 19.14 6.35 5.86
C ARG A 278 20.31 6.04 4.93
N LEU A 279 21.07 4.98 5.21
CA LEU A 279 22.12 4.48 4.31
C LEU A 279 21.55 3.46 3.32
N PRO A 280 21.90 3.56 2.02
CA PRO A 280 21.34 2.72 0.98
C PRO A 280 21.72 1.24 1.17
N GLY A 281 20.74 0.37 0.98
CA GLY A 281 20.90 -1.07 0.94
C GLY A 281 20.97 -1.78 2.29
N VAL A 282 20.91 -1.05 3.41
CA VAL A 282 20.79 -1.66 4.75
C VAL A 282 19.40 -2.31 4.93
N GLY A 283 18.36 -1.67 4.39
CA GLY A 283 17.01 -2.22 4.38
C GLY A 283 16.07 -1.59 5.38
N GLN A 284 15.05 -2.35 5.77
CA GLN A 284 14.11 -2.00 6.82
C GLN A 284 14.76 -2.20 8.20
N VAL A 285 14.62 -1.20 9.08
CA VAL A 285 15.21 -1.17 10.42
C VAL A 285 14.17 -1.00 11.53
N GLY A 286 12.90 -0.98 11.16
CA GLY A 286 11.79 -0.89 12.08
C GLY A 286 10.46 -0.77 11.35
N ALA A 287 9.41 -0.50 12.10
CA ALA A 287 8.10 -0.12 11.57
C ALA A 287 7.33 0.72 12.59
N GLY A 288 6.39 1.52 12.11
CA GLY A 288 5.68 2.45 12.97
C GLY A 288 4.53 3.16 12.29
N VAL A 289 4.11 4.23 12.94
CA VAL A 289 3.07 5.14 12.47
C VAL A 289 3.71 6.47 12.07
N VAL A 290 3.19 7.06 11.01
CA VAL A 290 3.58 8.38 10.52
C VAL A 290 2.33 9.14 10.08
N TYR A 291 2.42 10.46 10.07
CA TYR A 291 1.39 11.34 9.55
C TYR A 291 1.97 12.19 8.42
N PRO A 292 1.20 12.50 7.37
CA PRO A 292 1.64 13.46 6.37
C PRO A 292 1.78 14.87 6.97
N PRO A 293 2.57 15.76 6.35
CA PRO A 293 2.67 17.13 6.83
C PRO A 293 1.36 17.91 6.54
N MET A 294 0.85 18.63 7.54
CA MET A 294 -0.41 19.40 7.43
C MET A 294 -0.42 20.40 6.27
N GLU A 295 0.75 20.96 5.94
CA GLU A 295 0.88 21.92 4.85
C GLU A 295 0.43 21.37 3.48
N CYS A 296 0.47 20.05 3.25
CA CYS A 296 -0.08 19.44 2.04
C CYS A 296 -1.58 19.71 1.92
N PHE A 297 -2.31 19.60 3.02
CA PHE A 297 -3.76 19.76 3.09
C PHE A 297 -4.16 21.24 3.07
N GLU A 298 -3.43 22.09 3.79
CA GLU A 298 -3.67 23.54 3.78
C GLU A 298 -3.49 24.14 2.38
N LYS A 299 -2.40 23.77 1.68
CA LYS A 299 -2.16 24.19 0.30
C LYS A 299 -3.25 23.70 -0.64
N ALA A 300 -3.71 22.46 -0.47
CA ALA A 300 -4.81 21.91 -1.27
C ALA A 300 -6.15 22.60 -0.99
N LEU A 301 -6.46 22.91 0.27
CA LEU A 301 -7.67 23.63 0.65
C LEU A 301 -7.68 25.05 0.07
N ALA A 302 -6.54 25.74 0.10
CA ALA A 302 -6.40 27.06 -0.52
C ALA A 302 -6.67 27.00 -2.03
N ALA A 303 -6.13 26.00 -2.73
CA ALA A 303 -6.36 25.82 -4.17
C ALA A 303 -7.84 25.49 -4.51
N LEU A 304 -8.52 24.67 -3.69
CA LEU A 304 -9.97 24.41 -3.86
C LEU A 304 -10.81 25.69 -3.73
N LYS A 305 -10.37 26.62 -2.88
CA LYS A 305 -11.04 27.91 -2.71
C LYS A 305 -10.86 28.78 -3.95
N GLU A 306 -9.67 28.85 -4.54
CA GLU A 306 -9.41 29.64 -5.75
C GLU A 306 -10.24 29.14 -6.94
N ASP A 307 -10.33 27.83 -7.13
CA ASP A 307 -11.08 27.20 -8.23
C ASP A 307 -12.59 27.46 -8.16
N THR A 308 -13.13 27.75 -6.97
CA THR A 308 -14.56 28.09 -6.80
C THR A 308 -14.91 29.54 -7.15
N TYR A 309 -13.93 30.43 -7.37
CA TYR A 309 -14.16 31.83 -7.75
C TYR A 309 -13.93 32.12 -9.25
N HIS A 310 -13.54 31.12 -10.05
CA HIS A 310 -13.17 31.30 -11.45
C HIS A 310 -14.22 30.81 -12.48
N GLU A 311 -15.45 30.49 -12.03
CA GLU A 311 -16.66 30.28 -12.85
C GLU A 311 -17.76 31.26 -12.45
#